data_AF-A0A2V9PTD3-F1
#
_entry.id   AF-A0A2V9PTD3-F1
#
_cell.length_a   1.000
_cell.length_b   1.000
_cell.length_c   1.000
_cell.angle_alpha   90.00
_cell.angle_beta   90.00
_cell.angle_gamma   90.00
#
_symmetry.space_group_name_H-M   'P 1'
#
loop_
_entity.id
_entity.type
_entity.pdbx_description
1 polymer ?
#
loop_
_entity_poly.entity_id
_entity_poly.type
_entity_poly.pdbx_seq_one_letter_code
_entity_poly.pdbx_strand_id
1 'polypeptide(L)'
;MIISFPILLSLDETIAENPIRQLSRRTPPVDSTCTPFTNGRLRGFLLQSDGSGETLVVPKAKQVPEHHIRVIESAAVPEDGTFDLSDGSWFRHPSQNREFPFVHQREIEDVLRSWVGAFSYIQEDPSDGVGGLRTPQIGAVHAVHAHWAVSDSPATIVMPTGTGKTDTMISILVSAICPKLLVIVPSDALRTQIADKFLVLGVLKEPGCAVLTDPAKFPIVGMLQHIPQTTAEVDEIFSRCQVIVTTSSIAGQCETAIQDRMARHCPYLFIDEAHHAEAPTWSAFKERFKGRKILQFTATPFREDGKPLDGDLIFKYPLKKAQEEGYFKPIRFRPVTEFNRKKIDAAIAKKAVEELRRNLDKGHILMARVDTVTRAKQVFELYNKYPEFNPVQLHTGIKSLKVRESIRRRIISGESRIVVCVDMLGEGFDLPELKIAAFHDIRKTLAVTLQLAGRFTRSRETLHARSRLERASPRTQRQHDRRADLIAGIPSGLHRLHDRDPT
;
A
#
# COMPACT_ATOMS: atom_id res chain seq x y z
N MET A 1 4.68 30.70 -4.38
CA MET A 1 3.54 29.77 -4.22
C MET A 1 4.10 28.36 -4.29
N ILE A 2 3.72 27.47 -3.37
CA ILE A 2 4.24 26.10 -3.35
C ILE A 2 3.50 25.26 -4.40
N ILE A 3 4.23 24.70 -5.35
CA ILE A 3 3.66 23.92 -6.45
C ILE A 3 4.08 22.46 -6.32
N SER A 4 3.11 21.55 -6.35
CA SER A 4 3.33 20.12 -6.47
C SER A 4 3.15 19.71 -7.93
N PHE A 5 4.19 19.14 -8.55
CA PHE A 5 4.17 18.76 -9.96
C PHE A 5 3.69 17.32 -10.18
N PRO A 6 3.11 17.01 -11.36
CA PRO A 6 2.84 15.62 -11.73
C PRO A 6 4.12 14.79 -11.76
N ILE A 7 3.95 13.49 -11.56
CA ILE A 7 5.02 12.50 -11.71
C ILE A 7 5.61 12.57 -13.12
N LEU A 8 6.94 12.67 -13.20
CA LEU A 8 7.67 12.69 -14.47
C LEU A 8 8.23 11.29 -14.78
N LEU A 9 7.60 10.59 -15.71
CA LEU A 9 8.02 9.26 -16.14
C LEU A 9 9.12 9.35 -17.21
N SER A 10 10.15 8.52 -17.05
CA SER A 10 11.19 8.30 -18.06
C SER A 10 10.76 7.23 -19.08
N LEU A 11 9.80 6.39 -18.72
CA LEU A 11 9.12 5.38 -19.55
C LEU A 11 7.67 5.26 -19.09
N ASP A 12 6.72 5.26 -20.03
CA ASP A 12 5.29 4.95 -19.82
C ASP A 12 4.76 4.27 -21.08
N GLU A 13 4.75 2.93 -21.08
CA GLU A 13 4.29 2.12 -22.19
C GLU A 13 3.31 1.05 -21.71
N THR A 14 2.56 0.49 -22.65
CA THR A 14 1.62 -0.61 -22.39
C THR A 14 1.90 -1.74 -23.36
N ILE A 15 2.23 -2.92 -22.85
CA ILE A 15 2.50 -4.13 -23.64
C ILE A 15 1.45 -5.17 -23.29
N ALA A 16 0.67 -5.61 -24.28
CA ALA A 16 -0.46 -6.52 -24.09
C ALA A 16 -1.39 -6.10 -22.92
N GLU A 17 -1.74 -4.82 -22.87
CA GLU A 17 -2.57 -4.22 -21.81
C GLU A 17 -1.92 -4.17 -20.42
N ASN A 18 -0.62 -4.49 -20.30
CA ASN A 18 0.13 -4.42 -19.05
C ASN A 18 1.02 -3.15 -19.05
N PRO A 19 0.80 -2.20 -18.12
CA PRO A 19 1.60 -0.99 -18.07
C PRO A 19 3.01 -1.26 -17.54
N ILE A 20 4.00 -0.65 -18.20
CA ILE A 20 5.42 -0.71 -17.87
C ILE A 20 5.92 0.73 -17.73
N ARG A 21 6.44 1.07 -16.54
CA ARG A 21 6.78 2.44 -16.18
C ARG A 21 8.12 2.55 -15.51
N GLN A 22 8.77 3.69 -15.68
CA GLN A 22 9.95 4.07 -14.91
C GLN A 22 9.84 5.55 -14.54
N LEU A 23 10.17 5.87 -13.30
CA LEU A 23 10.24 7.25 -12.83
C LEU A 23 11.56 7.90 -13.28
N SER A 24 11.49 9.11 -13.84
CA SER A 24 12.69 9.86 -14.22
C SER A 24 13.39 10.44 -12.98
N ARG A 25 12.62 11.19 -12.18
CA ARG A 25 13.05 11.78 -10.91
C ARG A 25 11.84 12.02 -10.02
N ARG A 26 12.06 12.11 -8.70
CA ARG A 26 11.09 12.75 -7.82
C ARG A 26 11.15 14.26 -8.04
N THR A 27 9.98 14.89 -8.17
CA THR A 27 9.86 16.34 -8.24
C THR A 27 9.36 16.83 -6.89
N PRO A 28 10.22 17.36 -6.01
CA PRO A 28 9.75 17.93 -4.74
C PRO A 28 8.85 19.15 -5.03
N PRO A 29 7.99 19.54 -4.08
CA PRO A 29 7.26 20.79 -4.20
C PRO A 29 8.24 21.96 -4.36
N VAL A 30 7.96 22.86 -5.29
CA VAL A 30 8.85 23.98 -5.62
C VAL A 30 8.15 25.29 -5.33
N ASP A 31 8.88 26.25 -4.76
CA ASP A 31 8.38 27.62 -4.70
C ASP A 31 8.52 28.26 -6.09
N SER A 32 7.40 28.73 -6.61
CA SER A 32 7.30 29.28 -7.96
C SER A 32 6.33 30.46 -7.96
N THR A 33 6.57 31.40 -8.87
CA THR A 33 5.54 32.38 -9.23
C THR A 33 4.53 31.71 -10.15
N CYS A 34 3.27 32.11 -10.03
CA CYS A 34 2.17 31.61 -10.84
C CYS A 34 1.40 32.81 -11.38
N THR A 35 1.36 32.97 -12.71
CA THR A 35 0.65 34.06 -13.37
C THR A 35 -0.39 33.52 -14.34
N PRO A 36 -1.58 34.12 -14.46
CA PRO A 36 -2.56 33.75 -15.48
C PRO A 36 -1.95 33.85 -16.88
N PHE A 37 -2.22 32.85 -17.71
CA PHE A 37 -1.79 32.80 -19.11
C PHE A 37 -3.01 32.84 -20.03
N THR A 38 -2.92 33.61 -21.12
CA THR A 38 -3.93 33.62 -22.18
C THR A 38 -3.27 33.78 -23.55
N ASN A 39 -3.60 32.89 -24.48
CA ASN A 39 -3.19 32.99 -25.88
C ASN A 39 -4.37 32.56 -26.77
N GLY A 40 -5.00 33.53 -27.45
CA GLY A 40 -6.24 33.31 -28.19
C GLY A 40 -7.36 32.77 -27.28
N ARG A 41 -7.83 31.54 -27.53
CA ARG A 41 -8.85 30.85 -26.70
C ARG A 41 -8.23 30.00 -25.58
N LEU A 42 -6.92 29.78 -25.60
CA LEU A 42 -6.23 28.98 -24.60
C LEU A 42 -6.06 29.80 -23.32
N ARG A 43 -6.54 29.28 -22.20
CA ARG A 43 -6.40 29.85 -20.87
C ARG A 43 -5.70 28.85 -19.96
N GLY A 44 -4.83 29.35 -19.09
CA GLY A 44 -4.06 28.51 -18.19
C GLY A 44 -3.26 29.33 -17.19
N PHE A 45 -2.19 28.73 -16.67
CA PHE A 45 -1.28 29.35 -15.74
C PHE A 45 0.17 29.14 -16.19
N LEU A 46 0.98 30.16 -15.99
CA LEU A 46 2.40 30.13 -16.28
C LEU A 46 3.16 30.06 -14.96
N LEU A 47 4.03 29.07 -14.83
CA LEU A 47 4.83 28.84 -13.64
C LEU A 47 6.29 29.19 -13.93
N GLN A 48 6.88 30.05 -13.11
CA GLN A 48 8.31 30.36 -13.18
C GLN A 48 8.97 30.06 -11.83
N SER A 49 9.95 29.16 -11.88
CA SER A 49 10.79 28.77 -10.75
C SER A 49 12.25 29.05 -11.08
N ASP A 50 13.01 29.49 -10.08
CA ASP A 50 14.42 29.86 -10.22
C ASP A 50 15.23 28.70 -10.82
N GLY A 51 15.83 28.95 -11.99
CA GLY A 51 16.73 28.01 -12.67
C GLY A 51 16.07 26.81 -13.37
N SER A 52 14.78 26.54 -13.17
CA SER A 52 14.11 25.42 -13.82
C SER A 52 13.44 25.80 -15.14
N GLY A 53 13.18 27.08 -15.43
CA GLY A 53 12.55 27.52 -16.67
C GLY A 53 11.02 27.43 -16.63
N GLU A 54 10.39 28.06 -17.61
CA GLU A 54 8.94 28.26 -17.64
C GLU A 54 8.14 26.97 -17.86
N THR A 55 7.06 26.78 -17.09
CA THR A 55 6.13 25.65 -17.26
C THR A 55 4.70 26.16 -17.44
N LEU A 56 4.06 25.76 -18.54
CA LEU A 56 2.68 26.13 -18.86
C LEU A 56 1.71 25.05 -18.35
N VAL A 57 0.69 25.45 -17.60
CA VAL A 57 -0.40 24.58 -17.12
C VAL A 57 -1.68 24.94 -17.85
N VAL A 58 -2.30 23.97 -18.51
CA VAL A 58 -3.55 24.16 -19.26
C VAL A 58 -4.55 23.03 -18.97
N PRO A 59 -5.86 23.29 -18.98
CA PRO A 59 -6.87 22.26 -18.74
C PRO A 59 -6.98 21.24 -19.87
N LYS A 60 -6.61 21.63 -21.11
CA LYS A 60 -6.51 20.75 -22.27
C LYS A 60 -5.35 21.21 -23.14
N ALA A 61 -4.38 20.36 -23.39
CA ALA A 61 -3.19 20.67 -24.16
C ALA A 61 -3.41 20.53 -25.68
N LYS A 62 -4.56 20.97 -26.19
CA LYS A 62 -4.81 21.08 -27.63
C LYS A 62 -4.40 22.48 -28.10
N GLN A 63 -3.52 22.56 -29.10
CA GLN A 63 -3.04 23.83 -29.70
C GLN A 63 -2.10 24.65 -28.82
N VAL A 64 -1.26 24.00 -28.02
CA VAL A 64 -0.24 24.69 -27.21
C VAL A 64 0.93 25.12 -28.11
N PRO A 65 1.38 26.39 -28.05
CA PRO A 65 2.52 26.87 -28.84
C PRO A 65 3.78 26.00 -28.70
N GLU A 66 4.54 25.83 -29.78
CA GLU A 66 5.73 24.96 -29.81
C GLU A 66 6.88 25.43 -28.89
N HIS A 67 7.01 26.74 -28.67
CA HIS A 67 8.08 27.31 -27.84
C HIS A 67 7.95 26.94 -26.35
N HIS A 68 6.75 26.60 -25.86
CA HIS A 68 6.59 26.10 -24.50
C HIS A 68 7.04 24.63 -24.44
N ILE A 69 8.29 24.40 -24.06
CA ILE A 69 8.87 23.05 -23.99
C ILE A 69 8.42 22.24 -22.75
N ARG A 70 7.80 22.91 -21.77
CA ARG A 70 7.23 22.28 -20.57
C ARG A 70 5.75 22.64 -20.44
N VAL A 71 4.91 21.62 -20.59
CA VAL A 71 3.46 21.78 -20.62
C VAL A 71 2.83 20.69 -19.78
N ILE A 72 1.97 21.09 -18.84
CA ILE A 72 1.17 20.21 -17.99
C ILE A 72 -0.29 20.34 -18.39
N GLU A 73 -0.94 19.20 -18.63
CA GLU A 73 -2.39 19.13 -18.74
C GLU A 73 -2.99 18.88 -17.35
N SER A 74 -3.68 19.88 -16.80
CA SER A 74 -4.38 19.79 -15.52
C SER A 74 -5.52 20.82 -15.45
N ALA A 75 -6.67 20.40 -14.93
CA ALA A 75 -7.81 21.27 -14.65
C ALA A 75 -7.75 21.92 -13.25
N ALA A 76 -6.71 21.63 -12.47
CA ALA A 76 -6.52 22.21 -11.15
C ALA A 76 -6.34 23.73 -11.23
N VAL A 77 -6.75 24.41 -10.17
CA VAL A 77 -6.60 25.86 -10.00
C VAL A 77 -5.75 26.14 -8.75
N PRO A 78 -4.99 27.25 -8.72
CA PRO A 78 -4.24 27.63 -7.53
C PRO A 78 -5.17 27.98 -6.35
N GLU A 79 -4.80 27.53 -5.14
CA GLU A 79 -5.55 27.76 -3.90
C GLU A 79 -4.59 28.23 -2.78
N ASP A 80 -4.89 29.38 -2.16
CA ASP A 80 -4.24 29.90 -0.93
C ASP A 80 -2.72 29.61 -0.81
N GLY A 81 -1.94 30.12 -1.77
CA GLY A 81 -0.48 30.03 -1.74
C GLY A 81 0.08 28.66 -2.13
N THR A 82 -0.78 27.71 -2.54
CA THR A 82 -0.42 26.40 -3.08
C THR A 82 -1.02 26.17 -4.46
N PHE A 83 -0.40 25.27 -5.24
CA PHE A 83 -0.96 24.79 -6.50
C PHE A 83 -0.63 23.32 -6.67
N ASP A 84 -1.62 22.44 -6.44
CA ASP A 84 -1.44 21.00 -6.56
C ASP A 84 -1.76 20.53 -7.99
N LEU A 85 -0.74 20.10 -8.71
CA LEU A 85 -0.84 19.55 -10.06
C LEU A 85 -0.56 18.04 -10.07
N SER A 86 -0.52 17.37 -8.91
CA SER A 86 -0.10 15.97 -8.81
C SER A 86 -0.98 15.02 -9.63
N ASP A 87 -2.27 15.35 -9.79
CA ASP A 87 -3.25 14.61 -10.60
C ASP A 87 -3.19 14.93 -12.11
N GLY A 88 -2.34 15.88 -12.52
CA GLY A 88 -2.14 16.26 -13.90
C GLY A 88 -1.25 15.28 -14.68
N SER A 89 -0.93 15.63 -15.92
CA SER A 89 0.03 14.89 -16.74
C SER A 89 0.95 15.81 -17.52
N TRP A 90 2.20 15.37 -17.74
CA TRP A 90 3.15 16.10 -18.59
C TRP A 90 2.78 15.87 -20.06
N PHE A 91 2.26 16.90 -20.72
CA PHE A 91 2.00 16.90 -22.16
C PHE A 91 3.30 17.09 -22.96
N ARG A 92 4.20 17.92 -22.46
CA ARG A 92 5.55 18.13 -23.03
C ARG A 92 6.54 18.33 -21.91
N HIS A 93 7.67 17.63 -21.94
CA HIS A 93 8.80 17.86 -21.05
C HIS A 93 10.12 17.50 -21.75
N PRO A 94 11.21 18.28 -21.58
CA PRO A 94 12.48 18.01 -22.26
C PRO A 94 13.04 16.61 -22.01
N SER A 95 12.82 16.05 -20.82
CA SER A 95 13.27 14.69 -20.49
C SER A 95 12.47 13.57 -21.17
N GLN A 96 11.30 13.88 -21.76
CA GLN A 96 10.50 12.92 -22.51
C GLN A 96 10.91 12.88 -24.00
N ASN A 97 11.54 13.96 -24.49
CA ASN A 97 12.04 14.04 -25.86
C ASN A 97 13.46 13.48 -25.90
N ARG A 98 13.59 12.17 -26.13
CA ARG A 98 14.90 11.52 -26.24
C ARG A 98 15.40 11.57 -27.69
N GLU A 99 16.63 12.02 -27.90
CA GLU A 99 17.31 11.94 -29.20
C GLU A 99 17.56 10.49 -29.65
N PHE A 100 17.61 9.54 -28.71
CA PHE A 100 17.91 8.13 -28.94
C PHE A 100 16.78 7.21 -28.42
N PRO A 101 16.54 6.06 -29.06
CA PRO A 101 15.52 5.11 -28.63
C PRO A 101 15.82 4.56 -27.21
N PHE A 102 14.76 4.34 -26.43
CA PHE A 102 14.85 3.71 -25.12
C PHE A 102 15.25 2.24 -25.29
N VAL A 103 16.39 1.84 -24.73
CA VAL A 103 16.87 0.44 -24.74
C VAL A 103 16.74 -0.13 -23.34
N HIS A 104 15.68 -0.92 -23.10
CA HIS A 104 15.35 -1.42 -21.75
C HIS A 104 16.49 -2.15 -21.06
N GLN A 105 17.20 -3.02 -21.79
CA GLN A 105 18.32 -3.77 -21.22
C GLN A 105 19.43 -2.85 -20.70
N ARG A 106 19.79 -1.82 -21.48
CA ARG A 106 20.80 -0.84 -21.08
C ARG A 106 20.34 -0.01 -19.89
N GLU A 107 19.07 0.39 -19.87
CA GLU A 107 18.52 1.15 -18.74
C GLU A 107 18.49 0.30 -17.46
N ILE A 108 18.11 -0.98 -17.54
CA ILE A 108 18.16 -1.90 -16.40
C ILE A 108 19.60 -2.02 -15.87
N GLU A 109 20.59 -2.17 -16.75
CA GLU A 109 22.00 -2.21 -16.35
C GLU A 109 22.47 -0.90 -15.71
N ASP A 110 22.05 0.26 -16.23
CA ASP A 110 22.35 1.56 -15.63
C ASP A 110 21.73 1.70 -14.24
N VAL A 111 20.49 1.24 -14.06
CA VAL A 111 19.82 1.21 -12.75
C VAL A 111 20.61 0.34 -11.78
N LEU A 112 20.96 -0.89 -12.15
CA LEU A 112 21.72 -1.79 -11.29
C LEU A 112 23.10 -1.22 -10.93
N ARG A 113 23.81 -0.63 -11.89
CA ARG A 113 25.09 0.06 -11.64
C ARG A 113 24.92 1.22 -10.66
N SER A 114 23.83 1.97 -10.75
CA SER A 114 23.55 3.10 -9.85
C SER A 114 23.25 2.67 -8.41
N TRP A 115 22.92 1.40 -8.17
CA TRP A 115 22.66 0.88 -6.82
C TRP A 115 23.93 0.39 -6.11
N VAL A 116 25.01 0.11 -6.85
CA VAL A 116 26.30 -0.33 -6.29
C VAL A 116 26.84 0.74 -5.34
N GLY A 117 26.96 0.40 -4.06
CA GLY A 117 27.46 1.32 -3.02
C GLY A 117 26.50 2.45 -2.65
N ALA A 118 25.28 2.49 -3.21
CA ALA A 118 24.33 3.56 -2.96
C ALA A 118 23.45 3.35 -1.71
N PHE A 119 23.29 2.10 -1.27
CA PHE A 119 22.45 1.73 -0.13
C PHE A 119 23.24 1.75 1.18
N SER A 120 22.71 2.44 2.18
CA SER A 120 23.26 2.53 3.54
C SER A 120 22.28 1.95 4.56
N TYR A 121 22.79 1.12 5.47
CA TYR A 121 22.01 0.52 6.57
C TYR A 121 21.79 1.53 7.70
N ILE A 122 20.92 2.50 7.46
CA ILE A 122 20.60 3.56 8.41
C ILE A 122 19.26 3.25 9.06
N GLN A 123 19.27 3.09 10.39
CA GLN A 123 18.05 3.02 11.17
C GLN A 123 17.53 4.43 11.40
N GLU A 124 16.21 4.63 11.36
CA GLU A 124 15.60 5.91 11.73
C GLU A 124 15.87 6.23 13.21
N ASP A 125 16.14 7.50 13.49
CA ASP A 125 16.13 8.06 14.84
C ASP A 125 15.28 9.34 14.84
N PRO A 126 14.00 9.25 15.22
CA PRO A 126 13.13 10.42 15.28
C PRO A 126 13.58 11.47 16.31
N SER A 127 14.36 11.09 17.33
CA SER A 127 14.83 12.02 18.37
C SER A 127 15.94 12.94 17.86
N ASP A 128 16.78 12.42 16.98
CA ASP A 128 17.87 13.15 16.32
C ASP A 128 17.55 13.59 14.88
N GLY A 129 16.29 13.40 14.44
CA GLY A 129 15.82 13.80 13.10
C GLY A 129 16.39 12.97 11.95
N VAL A 130 16.96 11.79 12.23
CA VAL A 130 17.56 10.90 11.24
C VAL A 130 16.46 10.12 10.51
N GLY A 131 16.29 10.39 9.22
CA GLY A 131 15.41 9.60 8.35
C GLY A 131 16.08 8.31 7.89
N GLY A 132 15.47 7.17 8.20
CA GLY A 132 16.02 5.86 7.89
C GLY A 132 14.99 4.73 7.87
N LEU A 133 15.47 3.50 7.96
CA LEU A 133 14.65 2.30 8.11
C LEU A 133 14.22 2.11 9.56
N ARG A 134 12.98 1.69 9.76
CA ARG A 134 12.46 1.27 11.07
C ARG A 134 13.22 0.03 11.55
N THR A 135 13.33 -0.15 12.87
CA THR A 135 13.86 -1.37 13.51
C THR A 135 13.39 -2.69 12.87
N PRO A 136 12.08 -2.91 12.63
CA PRO A 136 11.60 -4.12 11.95
C PRO A 136 12.10 -4.26 10.51
N GLN A 137 12.28 -3.14 9.79
CA GLN A 137 12.74 -3.13 8.40
C GLN A 137 14.23 -3.46 8.33
N ILE A 138 15.08 -2.74 9.07
CA ILE A 138 16.53 -2.96 9.05
C ILE A 138 16.89 -4.37 9.56
N GLY A 139 16.20 -4.86 10.60
CA GLY A 139 16.39 -6.23 11.10
C GLY A 139 16.03 -7.29 10.06
N ALA A 140 14.92 -7.11 9.35
CA ALA A 140 14.51 -8.02 8.28
C ALA A 140 15.50 -8.00 7.10
N VAL A 141 16.00 -6.82 6.70
CA VAL A 141 17.01 -6.70 5.63
C VAL A 141 18.29 -7.46 6.02
N HIS A 142 18.80 -7.28 7.25
CA HIS A 142 19.96 -8.03 7.72
C HIS A 142 19.72 -9.54 7.77
N ALA A 143 18.55 -9.98 8.24
CA ALA A 143 18.20 -11.41 8.29
C ALA A 143 18.18 -12.02 6.88
N VAL A 144 17.70 -11.30 5.87
CA VAL A 144 17.69 -11.75 4.48
C VAL A 144 19.11 -11.90 3.93
N HIS A 145 19.98 -10.91 4.15
CA HIS A 145 21.39 -10.99 3.71
C HIS A 145 22.13 -12.13 4.41
N ALA A 146 21.91 -12.32 5.71
CA ALA A 146 22.49 -13.42 6.46
C ALA A 146 22.01 -14.79 5.94
N HIS A 147 20.71 -14.93 5.67
CA HIS A 147 20.13 -16.15 5.10
C HIS A 147 20.73 -16.46 3.73
N TRP A 148 20.72 -15.49 2.82
CA TRP A 148 21.23 -15.65 1.46
C TRP A 148 22.75 -15.83 1.34
N ALA A 149 23.50 -15.61 2.43
CA ALA A 149 24.92 -15.93 2.48
C ALA A 149 25.17 -17.43 2.69
N VAL A 150 24.20 -18.18 3.22
CA VAL A 150 24.35 -19.59 3.59
C VAL A 150 23.30 -20.52 2.97
N SER A 151 22.19 -19.99 2.48
CA SER A 151 21.09 -20.76 1.93
C SER A 151 20.29 -20.00 0.86
N ASP A 152 19.84 -20.73 -0.15
CA ASP A 152 18.85 -20.29 -1.14
C ASP A 152 17.45 -20.87 -0.86
N SER A 153 17.25 -21.56 0.27
CA SER A 153 15.93 -22.07 0.68
C SER A 153 14.91 -20.93 0.78
N PRO A 154 13.62 -21.19 0.50
CA PRO A 154 12.56 -20.20 0.70
C PRO A 154 12.58 -19.68 2.13
N ALA A 155 12.49 -18.37 2.31
CA ALA A 155 12.50 -17.73 3.62
C ALA A 155 11.20 -16.98 3.91
N THR A 156 10.81 -16.96 5.17
CA THR A 156 9.59 -16.34 5.68
C THR A 156 9.93 -15.25 6.70
N ILE A 157 9.33 -14.08 6.50
CA ILE A 157 9.50 -12.86 7.28
C ILE A 157 8.13 -12.46 7.83
N VAL A 158 8.01 -12.50 9.16
CA VAL A 158 6.78 -12.13 9.86
C VAL A 158 6.90 -10.72 10.41
N MET A 159 6.11 -9.80 9.84
CA MET A 159 6.09 -8.39 10.19
C MET A 159 4.64 -7.92 10.35
N PRO A 160 4.26 -7.39 11.54
CA PRO A 160 2.92 -6.84 11.75
C PRO A 160 2.54 -5.78 10.72
N THR A 161 1.26 -5.67 10.41
CA THR A 161 0.80 -4.63 9.48
C THR A 161 1.14 -3.24 10.01
N GLY A 162 1.68 -2.38 9.15
CA GLY A 162 2.08 -1.01 9.52
C GLY A 162 3.57 -0.85 9.85
N THR A 163 4.33 -1.94 10.04
CA THR A 163 5.78 -1.87 10.28
C THR A 163 6.62 -1.69 8.99
N GLY A 164 5.97 -1.65 7.83
CA GLY A 164 6.60 -1.30 6.55
C GLY A 164 7.18 -2.48 5.75
N LYS A 165 6.41 -3.57 5.60
CA LYS A 165 6.74 -4.74 4.75
C LYS A 165 7.16 -4.35 3.33
N THR A 166 6.38 -3.51 2.65
CA THR A 166 6.68 -3.09 1.28
C THR A 166 8.01 -2.34 1.18
N ASP A 167 8.29 -1.42 2.10
CA ASP A 167 9.56 -0.68 2.13
C ASP A 167 10.74 -1.60 2.48
N THR A 168 10.50 -2.69 3.21
CA THR A 168 11.49 -3.76 3.45
C THR A 168 11.81 -4.51 2.15
N MET A 169 10.78 -4.88 1.36
CA MET A 169 10.99 -5.49 0.04
C MET A 169 11.81 -4.59 -0.89
N ILE A 170 11.50 -3.29 -0.92
CA ILE A 170 12.24 -2.30 -1.71
C ILE A 170 13.69 -2.17 -1.21
N SER A 171 13.89 -2.18 0.11
CA SER A 171 15.23 -2.18 0.71
C SER A 171 16.04 -3.41 0.29
N ILE A 172 15.42 -4.59 0.21
CA ILE A 172 16.07 -5.82 -0.24
C ILE A 172 16.35 -5.76 -1.75
N LEU A 173 15.41 -5.28 -2.57
CA LEU A 173 15.61 -5.09 -4.01
C LEU A 173 16.90 -4.30 -4.31
N VAL A 174 17.10 -3.19 -3.59
CA VAL A 174 18.25 -2.32 -3.81
C VAL A 174 19.51 -2.86 -3.13
N SER A 175 19.45 -3.23 -1.85
CA SER A 175 20.63 -3.68 -1.10
C SER A 175 21.21 -5.01 -1.60
N ALA A 176 20.38 -5.91 -2.14
CA ALA A 176 20.83 -7.15 -2.78
C ALA A 176 21.01 -7.02 -4.30
N ILE A 177 20.79 -5.82 -4.85
CA ILE A 177 20.92 -5.48 -6.28
C ILE A 177 20.19 -6.51 -7.15
N CYS A 178 18.91 -6.76 -6.87
CA CYS A 178 18.16 -7.80 -7.57
C CYS A 178 17.94 -7.40 -9.05
N PRO A 179 18.49 -8.15 -10.03
CA PRO A 179 18.42 -7.79 -11.45
C PRO A 179 17.01 -7.92 -12.05
N LYS A 180 16.23 -8.89 -11.57
CA LYS A 180 14.86 -9.16 -11.99
C LYS A 180 14.07 -9.72 -10.80
N LEU A 181 12.90 -9.15 -10.52
CA LEU A 181 12.06 -9.51 -9.37
C LEU A 181 10.61 -9.70 -9.81
N LEU A 182 10.01 -10.83 -9.44
CA LEU A 182 8.56 -11.01 -9.47
C LEU A 182 7.99 -10.84 -8.06
N VAL A 183 6.97 -9.98 -7.93
CA VAL A 183 6.23 -9.76 -6.68
C VAL A 183 4.81 -10.27 -6.86
N ILE A 184 4.39 -11.16 -5.96
CA ILE A 184 3.03 -11.71 -5.93
C ILE A 184 2.25 -11.12 -4.76
N VAL A 185 1.02 -10.73 -5.04
CA VAL A 185 0.07 -10.19 -4.07
C VAL A 185 -1.30 -10.86 -4.21
N PRO A 186 -2.17 -10.83 -3.19
CA PRO A 186 -3.51 -11.44 -3.26
C PRO A 186 -4.53 -10.67 -4.10
N SER A 187 -4.39 -9.35 -4.28
CA SER A 187 -5.43 -8.51 -4.91
C SER A 187 -4.89 -7.47 -5.90
N ASP A 188 -5.76 -7.01 -6.79
CA ASP A 188 -5.45 -5.95 -7.76
C ASP A 188 -5.12 -4.60 -7.09
N ALA A 189 -5.87 -4.23 -6.04
CA ALA A 189 -5.60 -2.98 -5.33
C ALA A 189 -4.22 -2.98 -4.66
N LEU A 190 -3.81 -4.13 -4.10
CA LEU A 190 -2.48 -4.29 -3.51
C LEU A 190 -1.39 -4.32 -4.59
N ARG A 191 -1.69 -4.89 -5.77
CA ARG A 191 -0.78 -4.88 -6.91
C ARG A 191 -0.46 -3.45 -7.33
N THR A 192 -1.49 -2.63 -7.51
CA THR A 192 -1.34 -1.21 -7.85
C THR A 192 -0.53 -0.48 -6.77
N GLN A 193 -0.93 -0.60 -5.50
CA GLN A 193 -0.25 0.06 -4.39
C GLN A 193 1.23 -0.32 -4.27
N ILE A 194 1.55 -1.61 -4.44
CA ILE A 194 2.93 -2.10 -4.32
C ILE A 194 3.75 -1.71 -5.56
N ALA A 195 3.20 -1.84 -6.77
CA ALA A 195 3.86 -1.39 -7.99
C ALA A 195 4.21 0.09 -7.94
N ASP A 196 3.27 0.94 -7.51
CA ASP A 196 3.50 2.38 -7.36
C ASP A 196 4.59 2.67 -6.31
N LYS A 197 4.61 1.93 -5.19
CA LYS A 197 5.68 2.04 -4.20
C LYS A 197 7.05 1.65 -4.75
N PHE A 198 7.15 0.56 -5.52
CA PHE A 198 8.39 0.17 -6.20
C PHE A 198 8.84 1.23 -7.21
N LEU A 199 7.91 1.81 -7.97
CA LEU A 199 8.17 2.83 -8.99
C LEU A 199 8.87 4.07 -8.39
N VAL A 200 8.51 4.45 -7.18
CA VAL A 200 9.07 5.61 -6.46
C VAL A 200 10.13 5.26 -5.42
N LEU A 201 10.53 3.98 -5.34
CA LEU A 201 11.43 3.41 -4.32
C LEU A 201 11.02 3.70 -2.86
N GLY A 202 9.71 3.83 -2.61
CA GLY A 202 9.14 3.97 -1.27
C GLY A 202 9.86 5.00 -0.39
N VAL A 203 10.07 4.66 0.89
CA VAL A 203 10.74 5.53 1.87
C VAL A 203 12.21 5.83 1.53
N LEU A 204 12.87 5.01 0.72
CA LEU A 204 14.31 5.12 0.44
C LEU A 204 14.66 6.40 -0.32
N LYS A 205 13.71 6.93 -1.10
CA LYS A 205 13.84 8.20 -1.85
C LYS A 205 12.95 9.32 -1.30
N GLU A 206 12.41 9.15 -0.09
CA GLU A 206 11.70 10.25 0.58
C GLU A 206 12.69 11.34 1.03
N PRO A 207 12.32 12.63 0.94
CA PRO A 207 13.17 13.71 1.42
C PRO A 207 13.61 13.51 2.88
N GLY A 208 14.92 13.65 3.13
CA GLY A 208 15.52 13.47 4.45
C GLY A 208 15.81 12.02 4.84
N CYS A 209 15.50 11.04 3.98
CA CYS A 209 15.93 9.65 4.17
C CYS A 209 17.34 9.45 3.62
N ALA A 210 18.29 9.04 4.46
CA ALA A 210 19.69 8.86 4.08
C ALA A 210 20.02 7.43 3.60
N VAL A 211 19.03 6.54 3.52
CA VAL A 211 19.21 5.12 3.19
C VAL A 211 19.71 4.90 1.77
N LEU A 212 19.33 5.77 0.83
CA LEU A 212 19.70 5.64 -0.58
C LEU A 212 20.18 6.98 -1.12
N THR A 213 21.39 6.99 -1.70
CA THR A 213 21.96 8.22 -2.27
C THR A 213 21.18 8.74 -3.48
N ASP A 214 21.24 10.05 -3.71
CA ASP A 214 20.53 10.71 -4.82
C ASP A 214 20.81 10.15 -6.21
N PRO A 215 22.06 9.76 -6.58
CA PRO A 215 22.36 9.22 -7.90
C PRO A 215 21.69 7.87 -8.22
N ALA A 216 21.21 7.13 -7.20
CA ALA A 216 20.53 5.87 -7.43
C ALA A 216 19.26 6.07 -8.28
N LYS A 217 19.18 5.36 -9.41
CA LYS A 217 18.06 5.45 -10.36
C LYS A 217 16.86 4.61 -9.89
N PHE A 218 15.69 4.94 -10.44
CA PHE A 218 14.44 4.20 -10.21
C PHE A 218 14.34 2.95 -11.09
N PRO A 219 13.73 1.86 -10.59
CA PRO A 219 13.55 0.62 -11.34
C PRO A 219 12.52 0.79 -12.46
N ILE A 220 12.61 -0.06 -13.49
CA ILE A 220 11.51 -0.26 -14.44
C ILE A 220 10.50 -1.23 -13.81
N VAL A 221 9.26 -0.80 -13.64
CA VAL A 221 8.20 -1.56 -12.98
C VAL A 221 7.09 -1.90 -13.97
N GLY A 222 6.81 -3.18 -14.12
CA GLY A 222 5.66 -3.71 -14.86
C GLY A 222 4.54 -4.10 -13.92
N MET A 223 3.31 -3.73 -14.25
CA MET A 223 2.10 -4.24 -13.58
C MET A 223 1.45 -5.27 -14.49
N LEU A 224 1.56 -6.55 -14.16
CA LEU A 224 0.94 -7.60 -14.96
C LEU A 224 -0.54 -7.69 -14.58
N GLN A 225 -1.38 -7.04 -15.38
CA GLN A 225 -2.82 -6.88 -15.25
C GLN A 225 -3.62 -8.01 -15.90
N HIS A 226 -3.08 -8.59 -16.96
CA HIS A 226 -3.70 -9.61 -17.78
C HIS A 226 -2.87 -10.89 -17.81
N ILE A 227 -3.51 -12.03 -18.04
CA ILE A 227 -2.84 -13.33 -18.18
C ILE A 227 -2.17 -13.35 -19.55
N PRO A 228 -0.83 -13.50 -19.64
CA PRO A 228 -0.16 -13.70 -20.92
C PRO A 228 -0.72 -14.95 -21.60
N GLN A 229 -0.88 -14.91 -22.92
CA GLN A 229 -1.42 -16.04 -23.70
C GLN A 229 -0.31 -16.91 -24.29
N THR A 230 0.92 -16.39 -24.40
CA THR A 230 2.06 -17.10 -24.98
C THR A 230 3.36 -16.85 -24.21
N THR A 231 4.33 -17.75 -24.37
CA THR A 231 5.68 -17.53 -23.83
C THR A 231 6.41 -16.35 -24.49
N ALA A 232 6.09 -16.02 -25.73
CA ALA A 232 6.63 -14.85 -26.43
C ALA A 232 6.13 -13.54 -25.82
N GLU A 233 4.87 -13.48 -25.39
CA GLU A 233 4.31 -12.34 -24.67
C GLU A 233 4.97 -12.17 -23.28
N VAL A 234 5.24 -13.28 -22.58
CA VAL A 234 6.05 -13.26 -21.35
C VAL A 234 7.43 -12.69 -21.65
N ASP A 235 8.09 -13.11 -22.72
CA ASP A 235 9.40 -12.57 -23.12
C ASP A 235 9.35 -11.07 -23.39
N GLU A 236 8.31 -10.62 -24.07
CA GLU A 236 8.12 -9.22 -24.39
C GLU A 236 7.98 -8.36 -23.13
N ILE A 237 7.10 -8.76 -22.21
CA ILE A 237 6.85 -8.01 -20.97
C ILE A 237 8.05 -8.12 -20.02
N PHE A 238 8.55 -9.34 -19.77
CA PHE A 238 9.52 -9.58 -18.70
C PHE A 238 10.93 -9.10 -19.06
N SER A 239 11.31 -9.09 -20.34
CA SER A 239 12.60 -8.52 -20.77
C SER A 239 12.70 -7.02 -20.49
N ARG A 240 11.57 -6.30 -20.55
CA ARG A 240 11.49 -4.84 -20.38
C ARG A 240 11.43 -4.37 -18.92
N CYS A 241 11.02 -5.23 -18.00
CA CYS A 241 10.80 -4.88 -16.60
C CYS A 241 11.95 -5.30 -15.70
N GLN A 242 12.30 -4.53 -14.68
CA GLN A 242 13.18 -4.98 -13.59
C GLN A 242 12.36 -5.61 -12.45
N VAL A 243 11.23 -4.98 -12.11
CA VAL A 243 10.27 -5.45 -11.11
C VAL A 243 8.94 -5.69 -11.80
N ILE A 244 8.31 -6.83 -11.54
CA ILE A 244 6.97 -7.13 -12.04
C ILE A 244 6.08 -7.42 -10.84
N VAL A 245 4.93 -6.75 -10.74
CA VAL A 245 3.95 -7.01 -9.69
C VAL A 245 2.70 -7.63 -10.31
N THR A 246 2.28 -8.79 -9.80
CA THR A 246 1.07 -9.48 -10.27
C THR A 246 0.29 -10.13 -9.14
N THR A 247 -0.93 -10.57 -9.44
CA THR A 247 -1.77 -11.25 -8.45
C THR A 247 -1.53 -12.75 -8.47
N SER A 248 -1.74 -13.41 -7.33
CA SER A 248 -1.73 -14.87 -7.24
C SER A 248 -2.77 -15.52 -8.17
N SER A 249 -3.89 -14.84 -8.41
CA SER A 249 -4.91 -15.28 -9.37
C SER A 249 -4.40 -15.33 -10.80
N ILE A 250 -3.71 -14.29 -11.26
CA ILE A 250 -3.16 -14.25 -12.64
C ILE A 250 -2.04 -15.28 -12.77
N ALA A 251 -1.06 -15.25 -11.87
CA ALA A 251 0.07 -16.17 -11.91
C ALA A 251 -0.37 -17.64 -11.83
N GLY A 252 -1.31 -17.96 -10.93
CA GLY A 252 -1.81 -19.32 -10.73
C GLY A 252 -2.70 -19.85 -11.86
N GLN A 253 -3.34 -18.97 -12.64
CA GLN A 253 -4.18 -19.37 -13.79
C GLN A 253 -3.41 -19.47 -15.11
N CYS A 254 -2.16 -18.98 -15.17
CA CYS A 254 -1.31 -19.15 -16.33
C CYS A 254 -1.06 -20.64 -16.62
N GLU A 255 -0.96 -21.00 -17.90
CA GLU A 255 -0.54 -22.34 -18.30
C GLU A 255 0.87 -22.66 -17.78
N THR A 256 1.18 -23.95 -17.63
CA THR A 256 2.49 -24.40 -17.10
C THR A 256 3.67 -23.80 -17.88
N ALA A 257 3.61 -23.79 -19.21
CA ALA A 257 4.69 -23.22 -20.03
C ALA A 257 4.92 -21.73 -19.77
N ILE A 258 3.84 -20.99 -19.48
CA ILE A 258 3.86 -19.56 -19.17
C ILE A 258 4.44 -19.35 -17.78
N GLN A 259 3.99 -20.11 -16.78
CA GLN A 259 4.55 -20.08 -15.42
C GLN A 259 6.05 -20.38 -15.41
N ASP A 260 6.48 -21.42 -16.13
CA ASP A 260 7.90 -21.79 -16.25
C ASP A 260 8.71 -20.68 -16.95
N ARG A 261 8.12 -19.99 -17.94
CA ARG A 261 8.77 -18.86 -18.62
C ARG A 261 8.89 -17.65 -17.71
N MET A 262 7.86 -17.32 -16.92
CA MET A 262 7.92 -16.25 -15.92
C MET A 262 9.03 -16.54 -14.89
N ALA A 263 9.10 -17.77 -14.38
CA ALA A 263 10.14 -18.18 -13.44
C ALA A 263 11.55 -18.10 -14.04
N ARG A 264 11.74 -18.42 -15.34
CA ARG A 264 13.04 -18.25 -16.02
C ARG A 264 13.54 -16.81 -16.05
N HIS A 265 12.65 -15.83 -16.18
CA HIS A 265 13.03 -14.42 -16.20
C HIS A 265 13.37 -13.85 -14.82
N CYS A 266 12.80 -14.41 -13.75
CA CYS A 266 12.89 -13.83 -12.41
C CYS A 266 13.64 -14.76 -11.44
N PRO A 267 14.92 -14.48 -11.12
CA PRO A 267 15.68 -15.21 -10.10
C PRO A 267 15.23 -14.90 -8.66
N TYR A 268 14.43 -13.86 -8.48
CA TYR A 268 13.86 -13.48 -7.18
C TYR A 268 12.33 -13.50 -7.25
N LEU A 269 11.71 -14.09 -6.24
CA LEU A 269 10.26 -14.10 -6.03
C LEU A 269 9.94 -13.56 -4.63
N PHE A 270 9.26 -12.43 -4.56
CA PHE A 270 8.69 -11.92 -3.30
C PHE A 270 7.20 -12.17 -3.26
N ILE A 271 6.70 -12.61 -2.12
CA ILE A 271 5.29 -12.93 -1.90
C ILE A 271 4.82 -12.08 -0.73
N ASP A 272 3.90 -11.15 -0.97
CA ASP A 272 3.24 -10.41 0.11
C ASP A 272 1.96 -11.11 0.56
N GLU A 273 1.63 -10.94 1.82
CA GLU A 273 0.52 -11.62 2.51
C GLU A 273 0.48 -13.14 2.22
N ALA A 274 1.63 -13.79 2.39
CA ALA A 274 1.82 -15.21 2.11
C ALA A 274 0.85 -16.14 2.87
N HIS A 275 0.20 -15.65 3.94
CA HIS A 275 -0.86 -16.40 4.63
C HIS A 275 -2.09 -16.72 3.75
N HIS A 276 -2.28 -16.03 2.62
CA HIS A 276 -3.31 -16.35 1.60
C HIS A 276 -2.90 -17.49 0.64
N ALA A 277 -1.80 -18.20 0.88
CA ALA A 277 -1.21 -19.22 0.00
C ALA A 277 -2.03 -20.52 -0.15
N GLU A 278 -3.35 -20.48 -0.16
CA GLU A 278 -4.23 -21.66 -0.04
C GLU A 278 -4.54 -22.35 -1.38
N ALA A 279 -4.50 -21.63 -2.50
CA ALA A 279 -4.90 -22.21 -3.78
C ALA A 279 -3.90 -23.28 -4.26
N PRO A 280 -4.34 -24.50 -4.64
CA PRO A 280 -3.45 -25.51 -5.20
C PRO A 280 -2.66 -25.01 -6.41
N THR A 281 -3.29 -24.15 -7.22
CA THR A 281 -2.67 -23.45 -8.35
C THR A 281 -1.52 -22.54 -7.93
N TRP A 282 -1.65 -21.88 -6.78
CA TRP A 282 -0.61 -21.02 -6.22
C TRP A 282 0.59 -21.81 -5.70
N SER A 283 0.35 -22.89 -4.96
CA SER A 283 1.45 -23.77 -4.50
C SER A 283 2.22 -24.35 -5.69
N ALA A 284 1.50 -24.79 -6.74
CA ALA A 284 2.11 -25.28 -7.97
C ALA A 284 2.93 -24.21 -8.71
N PHE A 285 2.47 -22.94 -8.69
CA PHE A 285 3.23 -21.83 -9.27
C PHE A 285 4.51 -21.55 -8.48
N LYS A 286 4.45 -21.52 -7.15
CA LYS A 286 5.62 -21.30 -6.29
C LYS A 286 6.70 -22.36 -6.53
N GLU A 287 6.32 -23.62 -6.73
CA GLU A 287 7.26 -24.70 -7.06
C GLU A 287 8.05 -24.45 -8.37
N ARG A 288 7.55 -23.62 -9.29
CA ARG A 288 8.30 -23.24 -10.51
C ARG A 288 9.53 -22.40 -10.20
N PHE A 289 9.54 -21.76 -9.03
CA PHE A 289 10.66 -20.99 -8.50
C PHE A 289 11.61 -21.82 -7.62
N LYS A 290 11.45 -23.14 -7.58
CA LYS A 290 12.41 -24.01 -6.88
C LYS A 290 13.84 -23.75 -7.36
N GLY A 291 14.76 -23.65 -6.41
CA GLY A 291 16.17 -23.30 -6.68
C GLY A 291 16.44 -21.81 -6.92
N ARG A 292 15.42 -20.94 -6.73
CA ARG A 292 15.56 -19.47 -6.80
C ARG A 292 15.31 -18.86 -5.43
N LYS A 293 15.67 -17.58 -5.28
CA LYS A 293 15.53 -16.84 -4.02
C LYS A 293 14.07 -16.44 -3.80
N ILE A 294 13.40 -17.11 -2.89
CA ILE A 294 12.01 -16.84 -2.52
C ILE A 294 11.94 -16.18 -1.14
N LEU A 295 11.32 -15.01 -1.05
CA LEU A 295 10.97 -14.36 0.23
C LEU A 295 9.46 -14.25 0.39
N GLN A 296 8.98 -14.62 1.56
CA GLN A 296 7.58 -14.56 1.94
C GLN A 296 7.40 -13.54 3.05
N PHE A 297 6.54 -12.56 2.84
CA PHE A 297 6.18 -11.54 3.80
C PHE A 297 4.76 -11.76 4.27
N THR A 298 4.55 -11.68 5.57
CA THR A 298 3.23 -11.91 6.16
C THR A 298 3.15 -11.21 7.50
N ALA A 299 1.94 -10.92 7.95
CA ALA A 299 1.72 -10.53 9.33
C ALA A 299 1.54 -11.75 10.26
N THR A 300 1.16 -12.92 9.73
CA THR A 300 0.97 -14.15 10.50
C THR A 300 1.82 -15.31 10.00
N PRO A 301 2.45 -16.10 10.90
CA PRO A 301 3.25 -17.26 10.51
C PRO A 301 2.42 -18.47 10.04
N PHE A 302 1.10 -18.40 10.16
CA PHE A 302 0.17 -19.45 9.76
C PHE A 302 -0.65 -19.01 8.55
N ARG A 303 -0.99 -19.98 7.70
CA ARG A 303 -1.92 -19.86 6.57
C ARG A 303 -3.36 -19.73 7.06
N GLU A 304 -4.32 -19.36 6.21
CA GLU A 304 -5.72 -19.26 6.68
C GLU A 304 -6.27 -20.61 7.16
N ASP A 305 -5.81 -21.75 6.63
CA ASP A 305 -6.16 -23.10 7.07
C ASP A 305 -5.59 -23.47 8.46
N GLY A 306 -4.65 -22.68 8.98
CA GLY A 306 -4.04 -22.86 10.30
C GLY A 306 -2.75 -23.67 10.29
N LYS A 307 -2.30 -24.14 9.13
CA LYS A 307 -0.98 -24.78 9.00
C LYS A 307 0.13 -23.71 8.95
N PRO A 308 1.37 -24.05 9.38
CA PRO A 308 2.49 -23.14 9.26
C PRO A 308 2.76 -22.79 7.78
N LEU A 309 3.27 -21.59 7.55
CA LEU A 309 3.90 -21.27 6.27
C LEU A 309 5.14 -22.12 6.08
N ASP A 310 5.44 -22.47 4.84
CA ASP A 310 6.67 -23.17 4.47
C ASP A 310 7.88 -22.20 4.42
N GLY A 311 9.07 -22.77 4.23
CA GLY A 311 10.32 -22.02 4.26
C GLY A 311 10.82 -21.69 5.67
N ASP A 312 12.06 -21.22 5.75
CA ASP A 312 12.74 -20.93 7.01
C ASP A 312 12.22 -19.61 7.58
N LEU A 313 11.75 -19.62 8.83
CA LEU A 313 11.37 -18.39 9.53
C LEU A 313 12.64 -17.63 9.96
N ILE A 314 13.13 -16.74 9.09
CA ILE A 314 14.40 -16.02 9.30
C ILE A 314 14.24 -14.75 10.14
N PHE A 315 13.02 -14.20 10.21
CA PHE A 315 12.75 -13.00 11.00
C PHE A 315 11.29 -12.94 11.45
N LYS A 316 11.07 -12.66 12.73
CA LYS A 316 9.74 -12.47 13.33
C LYS A 316 9.76 -11.23 14.21
N TYR A 317 9.03 -10.19 13.79
CA TYR A 317 8.83 -9.00 14.61
C TYR A 317 7.59 -9.16 15.50
N PRO A 318 7.72 -9.13 16.84
CA PRO A 318 6.57 -9.32 17.72
C PRO A 318 5.55 -8.19 17.58
N LEU A 319 4.26 -8.54 17.53
CA LEU A 319 3.16 -7.58 17.51
C LEU A 319 3.20 -6.65 18.73
N LYS A 320 3.46 -7.21 19.91
CA LYS A 320 3.57 -6.47 21.19
C LYS A 320 4.68 -5.42 21.14
N LYS A 321 5.87 -5.79 20.65
CA LYS A 321 7.00 -4.87 20.49
C LYS A 321 6.64 -3.70 19.55
N ALA A 322 5.99 -4.02 18.43
CA ALA A 322 5.53 -2.98 17.50
C ALA A 322 4.46 -2.04 18.09
N GLN A 323 3.69 -2.47 19.09
CA GLN A 323 2.79 -1.59 19.86
C GLN A 323 3.55 -0.71 20.85
N GLU A 324 4.51 -1.29 21.58
CA GLU A 324 5.34 -0.59 22.56
C GLU A 324 6.15 0.53 21.89
N GLU A 325 6.64 0.30 20.67
CA GLU A 325 7.37 1.28 19.85
C GLU A 325 6.45 2.21 19.04
N GLY A 326 5.13 2.06 19.16
CA GLY A 326 4.16 2.98 18.55
C GLY A 326 4.00 2.88 17.02
N TYR A 327 4.50 1.82 16.37
CA TYR A 327 4.35 1.64 14.91
C TYR A 327 2.89 1.50 14.46
N PHE A 328 1.98 1.13 15.36
CA PHE A 328 0.56 1.28 15.16
C PHE A 328 -0.12 1.62 16.49
N LYS A 329 -1.28 2.26 16.39
CA LYS A 329 -1.95 2.82 17.56
C LYS A 329 -2.52 1.71 18.46
N PRO A 330 -2.53 1.89 19.79
CA PRO A 330 -3.14 0.94 20.69
C PRO A 330 -4.61 0.70 20.33
N ILE A 331 -4.96 -0.56 20.11
CA ILE A 331 -6.34 -1.01 19.89
C ILE A 331 -6.91 -1.38 21.26
N ARG A 332 -7.99 -0.70 21.66
CA ARG A 332 -8.72 -1.05 22.89
C ARG A 332 -9.66 -2.20 22.58
N PHE A 333 -9.29 -3.40 23.02
CA PHE A 333 -10.16 -4.56 22.92
C PHE A 333 -11.26 -4.49 23.99
N ARG A 334 -12.52 -4.52 23.55
CA ARG A 334 -13.72 -4.46 24.38
C ARG A 334 -14.51 -5.75 24.20
N PRO A 335 -14.23 -6.80 24.99
CA PRO A 335 -14.90 -8.08 24.82
C PRO A 335 -16.40 -8.00 25.12
N VAL A 336 -17.19 -8.81 24.41
CA VAL A 336 -18.61 -9.03 24.67
C VAL A 336 -18.79 -10.45 25.19
N THR A 337 -19.30 -10.56 26.41
CA THR A 337 -19.64 -11.85 27.02
C THR A 337 -21.14 -12.05 26.91
N GLU A 338 -21.57 -13.00 26.09
CA GLU A 338 -22.96 -13.42 25.97
C GLU A 338 -22.99 -14.94 25.77
N PHE A 339 -23.62 -15.63 26.71
CA PHE A 339 -23.64 -17.10 26.76
C PHE A 339 -24.66 -17.67 25.77
N ASN A 340 -25.67 -16.89 25.38
CA ASN A 340 -26.61 -17.30 24.36
C ASN A 340 -26.09 -16.93 22.96
N ARG A 341 -25.64 -17.94 22.22
CA ARG A 341 -25.18 -17.78 20.82
C ARG A 341 -26.18 -17.08 19.90
N LYS A 342 -27.49 -17.12 20.17
CA LYS A 342 -28.48 -16.40 19.36
C LYS A 342 -28.52 -14.89 19.66
N LYS A 343 -27.98 -14.46 20.79
CA LYS A 343 -27.97 -13.06 21.25
C LYS A 343 -26.63 -12.36 21.09
N ILE A 344 -25.54 -13.11 20.85
CA ILE A 344 -24.18 -12.55 20.75
C ILE A 344 -24.08 -11.44 19.70
N ASP A 345 -24.67 -11.62 18.52
CA ASP A 345 -24.67 -10.61 17.46
C ASP A 345 -25.37 -9.32 17.90
N ALA A 346 -26.52 -9.44 18.56
CA ALA A 346 -27.26 -8.29 19.07
C ALA A 346 -26.48 -7.57 20.19
N ALA A 347 -25.80 -8.33 21.05
CA ALA A 347 -24.96 -7.77 22.12
C ALA A 347 -23.74 -7.03 21.55
N ILE A 348 -23.08 -7.59 20.54
CA ILE A 348 -21.97 -6.94 19.81
C ILE A 348 -22.46 -5.65 19.15
N ALA A 349 -23.56 -5.72 18.37
CA ALA A 349 -24.11 -4.56 17.68
C ALA A 349 -24.49 -3.44 18.65
N LYS A 350 -25.17 -3.77 19.75
CA LYS A 350 -25.54 -2.78 20.78
C LYS A 350 -24.32 -2.07 21.34
N LYS A 351 -23.29 -2.83 21.75
CA LYS A 351 -22.06 -2.27 22.33
C LYS A 351 -21.29 -1.43 21.32
N ALA A 352 -21.25 -1.85 20.06
CA ALA A 352 -20.61 -1.15 18.97
C ALA A 352 -21.28 0.20 18.66
N VAL A 353 -22.61 0.21 18.61
CA VAL A 353 -23.39 1.44 18.39
C VAL A 353 -23.30 2.39 19.60
N GLU A 354 -23.27 1.86 20.83
CA GLU A 354 -23.03 2.69 22.02
C GLU A 354 -21.65 3.35 22.02
N GLU A 355 -20.62 2.69 21.50
CA GLU A 355 -19.30 3.29 21.32
C GLU A 355 -19.31 4.35 20.21
N LEU A 356 -20.00 4.09 19.10
CA LEU A 356 -20.16 5.05 18.01
C LEU A 356 -20.87 6.31 18.49
N ARG A 357 -21.99 6.15 19.19
CA ARG A 357 -22.78 7.27 19.73
C ARG A 357 -21.98 8.13 20.71
N ARG A 358 -21.09 7.52 21.50
CA ARG A 358 -20.21 8.24 22.46
C ARG A 358 -19.11 9.07 21.78
N ASN A 359 -18.78 8.78 20.53
CA ASN A 359 -17.72 9.45 19.78
C ASN A 359 -18.26 10.07 18.47
N LEU A 360 -19.55 10.43 18.45
CA LEU A 360 -20.22 10.93 17.25
C LEU A 360 -19.67 12.29 16.80
N ASP A 361 -19.31 13.13 17.77
CA ASP A 361 -18.64 14.42 17.60
C ASP A 361 -17.30 14.31 16.86
N LYS A 362 -16.68 13.12 16.88
CA LYS A 362 -15.38 12.84 16.26
C LYS A 362 -15.48 12.31 14.82
N GLY A 363 -16.70 12.22 14.28
CA GLY A 363 -16.95 11.73 12.93
C GLY A 363 -16.57 10.27 12.70
N HIS A 364 -16.43 9.48 13.78
CA HIS A 364 -16.01 8.08 13.69
C HIS A 364 -16.99 7.23 12.89
N ILE A 365 -16.46 6.20 12.23
CA ILE A 365 -17.21 5.23 11.45
C ILE A 365 -17.04 3.86 12.09
N LEU A 366 -18.15 3.13 12.22
CA LEU A 366 -18.22 1.76 12.70
C LEU A 366 -18.23 0.79 11.52
N MET A 367 -17.30 -0.15 11.54
CA MET A 367 -17.29 -1.30 10.64
C MET A 367 -17.77 -2.54 11.39
N ALA A 368 -18.80 -3.20 10.89
CA ALA A 368 -19.25 -4.51 11.36
C ALA A 368 -18.83 -5.58 10.35
N ARG A 369 -17.94 -6.49 10.78
CA ARG A 369 -17.41 -7.55 9.94
C ARG A 369 -18.09 -8.88 10.23
N VAL A 370 -18.39 -9.60 9.15
CA VAL A 370 -18.83 -10.99 9.12
C VAL A 370 -18.02 -11.82 8.11
N ASP A 371 -18.13 -13.14 8.18
CA ASP A 371 -17.39 -14.06 7.30
C ASP A 371 -18.12 -14.38 5.98
N THR A 372 -19.44 -14.16 5.87
CA THR A 372 -20.20 -14.53 4.66
C THR A 372 -21.26 -13.49 4.26
N VAL A 373 -21.63 -13.47 2.98
CA VAL A 373 -22.70 -12.60 2.45
C VAL A 373 -24.04 -12.87 3.13
N THR A 374 -24.33 -14.13 3.45
CA THR A 374 -25.55 -14.50 4.19
C THR A 374 -25.53 -13.89 5.59
N ARG A 375 -24.39 -13.98 6.28
CA ARG A 375 -24.21 -13.36 7.61
C ARG A 375 -24.32 -11.84 7.56
N ALA A 376 -23.83 -11.20 6.49
CA ALA A 376 -23.88 -9.75 6.34
C ALA A 376 -25.32 -9.26 6.32
N LYS A 377 -26.20 -9.94 5.57
CA LYS A 377 -27.63 -9.65 5.54
C LYS A 377 -28.27 -9.80 6.93
N GLN A 378 -27.97 -10.88 7.63
CA GLN A 378 -28.53 -11.15 8.97
C GLN A 378 -28.08 -10.11 10.01
N VAL A 379 -26.79 -9.79 10.03
CA VAL A 379 -26.22 -8.79 10.95
C VAL A 379 -26.66 -7.39 10.59
N PHE A 380 -26.83 -7.09 9.30
CA PHE A 380 -27.33 -5.78 8.85
C PHE A 380 -28.70 -5.44 9.42
N GLU A 381 -29.61 -6.40 9.56
CA GLU A 381 -30.92 -6.17 10.20
C GLU A 381 -30.79 -5.69 11.67
N LEU A 382 -29.70 -6.00 12.35
CA LEU A 382 -29.44 -5.50 13.71
C LEU A 382 -29.01 -4.04 13.68
N TYR A 383 -28.17 -3.66 12.71
CA TYR A 383 -27.69 -2.29 12.56
C TYR A 383 -28.73 -1.36 11.93
N ASN A 384 -29.58 -1.86 11.03
CA ASN A 384 -30.64 -1.11 10.36
C ASN A 384 -31.69 -0.52 11.33
N LYS A 385 -31.71 -1.02 12.57
CA LYS A 385 -32.50 -0.47 13.69
C LYS A 385 -31.99 0.88 14.21
N TYR A 386 -30.83 1.34 13.74
CA TYR A 386 -30.21 2.61 14.11
C TYR A 386 -30.14 3.55 12.89
N PRO A 387 -31.29 4.07 12.41
CA PRO A 387 -31.36 4.89 11.21
C PRO A 387 -30.58 6.21 11.34
N GLU A 388 -30.30 6.67 12.56
CA GLU A 388 -29.52 7.88 12.82
C GLU A 388 -28.08 7.80 12.28
N PHE A 389 -27.58 6.60 11.99
CA PHE A 389 -26.23 6.37 11.45
C PHE A 389 -26.22 5.92 9.97
N ASN A 390 -27.38 5.90 9.31
CA ASN A 390 -27.57 5.48 7.92
C ASN A 390 -26.77 4.22 7.54
N PRO A 391 -27.05 3.04 8.13
CA PRO A 391 -26.26 1.83 7.90
C PRO A 391 -26.24 1.40 6.43
N VAL A 392 -25.09 0.91 5.95
CA VAL A 392 -24.92 0.36 4.59
C VAL A 392 -24.27 -1.02 4.60
N GLN A 393 -24.43 -1.78 3.51
CA GLN A 393 -23.74 -3.06 3.30
C GLN A 393 -22.71 -2.93 2.18
N LEU A 394 -21.52 -3.51 2.34
CA LEU A 394 -20.52 -3.60 1.28
C LEU A 394 -19.92 -5.02 1.22
N HIS A 395 -20.23 -5.76 0.16
CA HIS A 395 -19.69 -7.11 -0.04
C HIS A 395 -19.70 -7.53 -1.52
N THR A 396 -18.96 -8.60 -1.84
CA THR A 396 -18.79 -9.15 -3.19
C THR A 396 -20.12 -9.54 -3.87
N GLY A 397 -21.16 -9.89 -3.11
CA GLY A 397 -22.50 -10.14 -3.64
C GLY A 397 -23.19 -8.94 -4.33
N ILE A 398 -22.72 -7.70 -4.14
CA ILE A 398 -23.23 -6.53 -4.86
C ILE A 398 -22.54 -6.48 -6.23
N LYS A 399 -23.21 -6.89 -7.31
CA LYS A 399 -22.58 -7.00 -8.65
C LYS A 399 -22.34 -5.65 -9.35
N SER A 400 -23.15 -4.64 -9.04
CA SER A 400 -23.05 -3.34 -9.70
C SER A 400 -21.91 -2.49 -9.12
N LEU A 401 -20.91 -2.18 -9.95
CA LEU A 401 -19.83 -1.26 -9.61
C LEU A 401 -20.37 0.13 -9.22
N LYS A 402 -21.37 0.65 -9.96
CA LYS A 402 -22.01 1.94 -9.65
C LYS A 402 -22.61 1.97 -8.23
N VAL A 403 -23.21 0.85 -7.79
CA VAL A 403 -23.79 0.74 -6.44
C VAL A 403 -22.69 0.68 -5.38
N ARG A 404 -21.63 -0.10 -5.61
CA ARG A 404 -20.47 -0.13 -4.70
C ARG A 404 -19.83 1.25 -4.53
N GLU A 405 -19.64 1.98 -5.64
CA GLU A 405 -19.07 3.34 -5.62
C GLU A 405 -20.00 4.36 -4.98
N SER A 406 -21.32 4.20 -5.12
CA SER A 406 -22.29 5.01 -4.38
C SER A 406 -22.17 4.78 -2.87
N ILE A 407 -22.17 3.52 -2.43
CA ILE A 407 -22.02 3.16 -1.01
C ILE A 407 -20.69 3.67 -0.46
N ARG A 408 -19.60 3.48 -1.21
CA ARG A 408 -18.27 3.98 -0.87
C ARG A 408 -18.28 5.49 -0.68
N ARG A 409 -18.89 6.25 -1.59
CA ARG A 409 -19.03 7.72 -1.45
C ARG A 409 -19.80 8.11 -0.19
N ARG A 410 -20.89 7.43 0.14
CA ARG A 410 -21.68 7.71 1.36
C ARG A 410 -20.88 7.48 2.64
N ILE A 411 -19.99 6.48 2.65
CA ILE A 411 -19.10 6.23 3.79
C ILE A 411 -18.03 7.33 3.85
N ILE A 412 -17.38 7.65 2.74
CA ILE A 412 -16.31 8.67 2.68
C ILE A 412 -16.82 10.07 3.01
N SER A 413 -18.01 10.44 2.54
CA SER A 413 -18.65 11.73 2.86
C SER A 413 -19.14 11.80 4.31
N GLY A 414 -19.20 10.67 5.00
CA GLY A 414 -19.75 10.56 6.35
C GLY A 414 -21.27 10.60 6.42
N GLU A 415 -21.97 10.49 5.28
CA GLU A 415 -23.42 10.32 5.24
C GLU A 415 -23.83 9.00 5.91
N SER A 416 -23.00 7.96 5.76
CA SER A 416 -23.12 6.69 6.46
C SER A 416 -22.02 6.55 7.51
N ARG A 417 -22.40 6.18 8.74
CA ARG A 417 -21.47 5.95 9.85
C ARG A 417 -21.37 4.48 10.27
N ILE A 418 -22.17 3.60 9.68
CA ILE A 418 -22.12 2.16 9.93
C ILE A 418 -22.03 1.42 8.60
N VAL A 419 -21.00 0.58 8.44
CA VAL A 419 -20.86 -0.32 7.29
C VAL A 419 -20.78 -1.76 7.76
N VAL A 420 -21.64 -2.62 7.21
CA VAL A 420 -21.58 -4.08 7.38
C VAL A 420 -20.89 -4.69 6.17
N CYS A 421 -19.78 -5.39 6.37
CA CYS A 421 -18.99 -5.95 5.28
C CYS A 421 -18.65 -7.43 5.46
N VAL A 422 -18.51 -8.11 4.32
CA VAL A 422 -17.92 -9.45 4.22
C VAL A 422 -16.48 -9.28 3.85
N ASP A 423 -15.61 -9.93 4.61
CA ASP A 423 -14.18 -9.64 4.62
C ASP A 423 -13.87 -8.19 4.98
N MET A 424 -12.61 -7.79 4.91
CA MET A 424 -12.25 -6.41 5.16
C MET A 424 -12.82 -5.54 4.05
N LEU A 425 -13.23 -4.30 4.37
CA LEU A 425 -13.28 -3.25 3.36
C LEU A 425 -11.96 -3.32 2.59
N GLY A 426 -12.05 -3.60 1.28
CA GLY A 426 -10.94 -4.11 0.50
C GLY A 426 -9.67 -3.25 0.59
N GLU A 427 -8.55 -3.84 0.20
CA GLU A 427 -7.28 -3.13 0.07
C GLU A 427 -7.49 -1.90 -0.83
N GLY A 428 -7.01 -0.72 -0.41
CA GLY A 428 -7.32 0.56 -1.05
C GLY A 428 -8.52 1.34 -0.47
N PHE A 429 -9.13 0.87 0.62
CA PHE A 429 -10.10 1.63 1.41
C PHE A 429 -9.38 2.35 2.58
N ASP A 430 -8.75 3.50 2.30
CA ASP A 430 -8.11 4.33 3.33
C ASP A 430 -9.13 5.29 3.95
N LEU A 431 -9.60 4.96 5.16
CA LEU A 431 -10.59 5.74 5.89
C LEU A 431 -10.09 5.96 7.33
N PRO A 432 -9.35 7.06 7.59
CA PRO A 432 -8.84 7.39 8.92
C PRO A 432 -9.92 7.44 10.00
N GLU A 433 -11.16 7.74 9.63
CA GLU A 433 -12.32 7.86 10.51
C GLU A 433 -12.84 6.50 10.98
N LEU A 434 -12.40 5.39 10.39
CA LEU A 434 -12.76 4.04 10.84
C LEU A 434 -12.03 3.71 12.15
N LYS A 435 -12.67 4.07 13.26
CA LYS A 435 -12.13 3.92 14.62
C LYS A 435 -12.80 2.84 15.43
N ILE A 436 -13.91 2.26 14.96
CA ILE A 436 -14.63 1.22 15.68
C ILE A 436 -14.81 0.01 14.75
N ALA A 437 -14.35 -1.16 15.19
CA ALA A 437 -14.49 -2.40 14.48
C ALA A 437 -15.24 -3.42 15.34
N ALA A 438 -16.40 -3.86 14.87
CA ALA A 438 -17.23 -4.90 15.47
C ALA A 438 -17.05 -6.22 14.70
N PHE A 439 -16.46 -7.23 15.33
CA PHE A 439 -16.29 -8.55 14.73
C PHE A 439 -17.38 -9.49 15.26
N HIS A 440 -18.32 -9.82 14.38
CA HIS A 440 -19.39 -10.78 14.65
C HIS A 440 -18.92 -12.22 14.50
N ASP A 441 -17.99 -12.44 13.56
CA ASP A 441 -17.29 -13.69 13.35
C ASP A 441 -15.79 -13.46 13.60
N ILE A 442 -15.21 -14.12 14.60
CA ILE A 442 -13.77 -14.03 14.88
C ILE A 442 -13.04 -15.06 14.01
N ARG A 443 -12.07 -14.61 13.20
CA ARG A 443 -11.13 -15.54 12.56
C ARG A 443 -10.18 -16.12 13.59
N LYS A 444 -10.03 -17.45 13.58
CA LYS A 444 -9.06 -18.35 14.25
C LYS A 444 -8.22 -17.85 15.44
N THR A 445 -7.57 -16.67 15.39
CA THR A 445 -6.82 -16.07 16.50
C THR A 445 -7.04 -14.55 16.65
N LEU A 446 -6.83 -14.04 17.88
CA LEU A 446 -6.90 -12.62 18.20
C LEU A 446 -5.83 -11.80 17.43
N ALA A 447 -4.66 -12.38 17.17
CA ALA A 447 -3.57 -11.72 16.44
C ALA A 447 -3.96 -11.36 15.00
N VAL A 448 -4.61 -12.27 14.27
CA VAL A 448 -5.17 -12.00 12.94
C VAL A 448 -6.18 -10.86 13.03
N THR A 449 -7.13 -10.96 13.96
CA THR A 449 -8.16 -9.93 14.18
C THR A 449 -7.55 -8.55 14.45
N LEU A 450 -6.50 -8.47 15.27
CA LEU A 450 -5.80 -7.22 15.59
C LEU A 450 -5.04 -6.65 14.38
N GLN A 451 -4.45 -7.48 13.52
CA GLN A 451 -3.76 -7.02 12.32
C GLN A 451 -4.72 -6.47 11.26
N LEU A 452 -5.89 -7.10 11.12
CA LEU A 452 -6.98 -6.61 10.26
C LEU A 452 -7.51 -5.27 10.79
N ALA A 453 -7.75 -5.18 12.11
CA ALA A 453 -8.15 -3.92 12.74
C ALA A 453 -7.08 -2.83 12.58
N GLY A 454 -5.80 -3.18 12.74
CA GLY A 454 -4.67 -2.26 12.61
C GLY A 454 -4.59 -1.56 11.25
N ARG A 455 -5.00 -2.21 10.15
CA ARG A 455 -5.05 -1.61 8.80
C ARG A 455 -5.89 -0.33 8.74
N PHE A 456 -6.93 -0.22 9.57
CA PHE A 456 -7.87 0.90 9.56
C PHE A 456 -7.54 1.99 10.60
N THR A 457 -6.65 1.70 11.54
CA THR A 457 -6.28 2.65 12.60
C THR A 457 -5.24 3.70 12.16
N ARG A 458 -4.74 3.59 10.92
CA ARG A 458 -3.75 4.50 10.34
C ARG A 458 -4.23 5.96 10.47
N SER A 459 -3.32 6.86 10.83
CA SER A 459 -3.56 8.29 10.68
C SER A 459 -3.15 8.71 9.28
N ARG A 460 -3.89 9.65 8.68
CA ARG A 460 -3.31 10.57 7.70
C ARG A 460 -2.18 11.32 8.41
N GLU A 461 -0.94 10.91 8.18
CA GLU A 461 0.17 11.84 8.25
C GLU A 461 0.18 12.58 6.92
N THR A 462 -0.57 13.67 6.85
CA THR A 462 -0.38 14.62 5.76
C THR A 462 1.05 15.15 5.87
N LEU A 463 1.82 15.02 4.79
CA LEU A 463 3.17 15.56 4.63
C LEU A 463 3.30 17.02 5.10
N HIS A 464 2.19 17.77 5.13
CA HIS A 464 2.10 19.16 5.58
C HIS A 464 2.23 19.38 7.10
N ALA A 465 2.14 18.34 7.95
CA ALA A 465 2.18 18.53 9.39
C ALA A 465 3.60 18.73 9.96
N ARG A 466 4.65 18.26 9.26
CA ARG A 466 6.04 18.41 9.73
C ARG A 466 6.57 19.85 9.62
N SER A 467 6.15 20.63 8.61
CA SER A 467 6.61 22.02 8.47
C SER A 467 5.98 23.00 9.46
N ARG A 468 4.88 22.63 10.15
CA ARG A 468 4.25 23.47 11.18
C ARG A 468 4.66 23.16 12.61
N LEU A 469 5.36 22.06 12.87
CA LEU A 469 5.67 21.60 14.22
C LEU A 469 6.94 22.22 14.84
N GLU A 470 7.71 23.01 14.10
CA GLU A 470 8.91 23.70 14.62
C GLU A 470 8.64 25.00 15.39
N ARG A 471 7.38 25.36 15.71
CA ARG A 471 7.09 26.62 16.44
C ARG A 471 6.13 26.52 17.63
N ALA A 472 5.93 25.36 18.25
CA ALA A 472 5.13 25.28 19.48
C ALA A 472 5.75 24.38 20.56
N SER A 473 6.14 24.99 21.68
CA SER A 473 6.53 24.30 22.92
C SER A 473 5.31 23.65 23.64
N PRO A 474 5.54 22.70 24.56
CA PRO A 474 4.67 21.53 24.74
C PRO A 474 3.54 21.72 25.74
N ARG A 475 2.31 21.35 25.38
CA ARG A 475 1.21 21.06 26.33
C ARG A 475 0.32 19.89 25.86
N THR A 476 0.65 18.71 26.37
CA THR A 476 -0.18 17.74 27.13
C THR A 476 -1.71 17.61 26.93
N GLN A 477 -2.32 17.99 25.80
CA GLN A 477 -3.78 17.83 25.62
C GLN A 477 -4.25 17.09 24.35
N ARG A 478 -3.35 16.54 23.52
CA ARG A 478 -3.72 15.88 22.23
C ARG A 478 -3.39 14.39 22.14
N GLN A 479 -3.10 13.72 23.26
CA GLN A 479 -2.79 12.28 23.26
C GLN A 479 -4.02 11.36 23.37
N HIS A 480 -5.18 11.87 23.78
CA HIS A 480 -6.36 11.03 24.01
C HIS A 480 -7.16 10.67 22.75
N ASP A 481 -6.92 11.34 21.61
CA ASP A 481 -7.89 11.40 20.51
C ASP A 481 -7.55 10.51 19.30
N ARG A 482 -6.74 9.46 19.53
CA ARG A 482 -6.17 8.64 18.45
C ARG A 482 -6.44 7.14 18.59
N ARG A 483 -7.17 6.69 19.62
CA ARG A 483 -7.36 5.26 19.91
C ARG A 483 -8.48 4.66 19.05
N ALA A 484 -8.34 3.39 18.70
CA ALA A 484 -9.37 2.63 18.01
C ALA A 484 -9.96 1.56 18.94
N ASP A 485 -11.23 1.25 18.75
CA ASP A 485 -11.98 0.28 19.53
C ASP A 485 -12.26 -0.98 18.72
N LEU A 486 -11.86 -2.12 19.27
CA LEU A 486 -12.18 -3.43 18.75
C LEU A 486 -13.19 -4.11 19.66
N ILE A 487 -14.39 -4.38 19.14
CA ILE A 487 -15.48 -5.00 19.88
C ILE A 487 -15.72 -6.37 19.25
N ALA A 488 -15.58 -7.44 20.02
CA ALA A 488 -15.85 -8.79 19.54
C ALA A 488 -16.37 -9.69 20.66
N GLY A 489 -17.16 -10.69 20.29
CA GLY A 489 -17.63 -11.71 21.23
C GLY A 489 -16.50 -12.64 21.64
N ILE A 490 -16.29 -12.91 22.93
CA ILE A 490 -15.33 -13.95 23.35
C ILE A 490 -16.02 -15.32 23.21
N PRO A 491 -15.50 -16.25 22.39
CA PRO A 491 -15.91 -17.64 22.45
C PRO A 491 -15.63 -18.17 23.85
N SER A 492 -16.64 -18.78 24.47
CA SER A 492 -16.52 -19.52 25.73
C SER A 492 -15.30 -20.47 25.67
N GLY A 493 -14.18 -20.08 26.29
CA GLY A 493 -12.89 -20.79 26.18
C GLY A 493 -11.65 -19.89 26.04
N LEU A 494 -11.81 -18.62 25.61
CA LEU A 494 -10.69 -17.70 25.35
C LEU A 494 -10.18 -16.93 26.60
N HIS A 495 -10.68 -17.24 27.80
CA HIS A 495 -10.24 -16.63 29.06
C HIS A 495 -8.76 -16.91 29.44
N ARG A 496 -8.03 -17.73 28.66
CA ARG A 496 -6.65 -18.16 28.95
C ARG A 496 -5.59 -17.75 27.91
N LEU A 497 -5.84 -16.75 27.07
CA LEU A 497 -4.86 -16.29 26.06
C LEU A 497 -4.17 -14.97 26.42
N HIS A 498 -4.43 -14.41 27.60
CA HIS A 498 -3.62 -13.29 28.11
C HIS A 498 -2.21 -13.72 28.54
N ASP A 499 -1.96 -15.03 28.76
CA ASP A 499 -0.74 -15.55 29.41
C ASP A 499 -0.03 -16.69 28.65
N ARG A 500 -0.34 -16.94 27.37
CA ARG A 500 0.38 -17.98 26.61
C ARG A 500 0.78 -17.50 25.21
N ASP A 501 1.96 -16.88 25.15
CA ASP A 501 2.80 -16.95 23.96
C ASP A 501 3.18 -18.42 23.73
N PRO A 502 2.99 -18.99 22.52
CA PRO A 502 3.80 -20.10 22.11
C PRO A 502 5.19 -19.52 21.77
N THR A 503 6.13 -19.82 22.66
CA THR A 503 7.58 -19.65 22.53
C THR A 503 8.08 -19.84 21.10
#